data_AF-A0A3M1GG38-F1
#
_entry.id   AF-A0A3M1GG38-F1
#
_cell.length_a   1.000
_cell.length_b   1.000
_cell.length_c   1.000
_cell.angle_alpha   90.00
_cell.angle_beta   90.00
_cell.angle_gamma   90.00
#
_symmetry.space_group_name_H-M   'P 1'
#
loop_
_entity.id
_entity.type
_entity.pdbx_description
1 polymer ?
#
loop_
_entity_poly.entity_id
_entity_poly.type
_entity_poly.pdbx_seq_one_letter_code
_entity_poly.pdbx_strand_id
1 'polypeptide(L)'
;MDIPAPNAEHHASKYHVFMQIAMFLAIVTGIEIVIIFVPVSDFAQYATLAVLSLVKFLAVIFYFMHLRWDRVFCTVLFFIGLILGTGTLLALVALFKTDRTELNLEAETAALAPQAALVETTG
;
A
#
# COMPACT_ATOMS: atom_id res chain seq x y z
N MET A 1 -7.28 2.98 61.70
CA MET A 1 -7.78 2.00 60.71
C MET A 1 -7.42 2.57 59.36
N ASP A 2 -6.14 2.44 59.03
CA ASP A 2 -5.55 3.04 57.83
C ASP A 2 -5.95 2.17 56.64
N ILE A 3 -6.75 2.75 55.75
CA ILE A 3 -7.10 2.13 54.47
C ILE A 3 -5.94 2.43 53.52
N PRO A 4 -5.07 1.47 53.16
CA PRO A 4 -4.19 1.68 52.03
C PRO A 4 -5.08 1.73 50.78
N ALA A 5 -4.87 2.73 49.93
CA ALA A 5 -5.37 2.74 48.56
C ALA A 5 -4.28 2.21 47.63
N PRO A 6 -4.38 0.99 47.11
CA PRO A 6 -3.49 0.55 46.05
C PRO A 6 -4.29 0.32 44.76
N ASN A 7 -3.87 0.96 43.66
CA ASN A 7 -3.69 0.34 42.33
C ASN A 7 -3.97 1.20 41.07
N ALA A 8 -4.23 2.51 41.16
CA ALA A 8 -4.47 3.33 39.95
C ALA A 8 -3.23 3.52 39.04
N GLU A 9 -2.01 3.24 39.52
CA GLU A 9 -0.77 3.59 38.81
C GLU A 9 -0.33 2.59 37.72
N HIS A 10 -0.88 1.38 37.67
CA HIS A 10 -0.37 0.33 36.77
C HIS A 10 -0.93 0.39 35.33
N HIS A 11 -1.95 1.22 35.07
CA HIS A 11 -2.60 1.31 33.75
C HIS A 11 -2.03 2.43 32.86
N ALA A 12 -1.45 3.48 33.42
CA ALA A 12 -0.97 4.65 32.67
C ALA A 12 0.27 4.36 31.79
N SER A 13 1.13 3.43 32.19
CA SER A 13 2.41 3.13 31.52
C SER A 13 2.25 2.60 30.08
N LYS A 14 1.20 1.81 29.81
CA LYS A 14 0.99 1.19 28.49
C LYS A 14 0.60 2.22 27.41
N TYR A 15 -0.16 3.24 27.79
CA TYR A 15 -0.59 4.31 26.88
C TYR A 15 0.58 5.17 26.40
N HIS A 16 1.61 5.34 27.24
CA HIS A 16 2.77 6.15 26.91
C HIS A 16 3.59 5.56 25.76
N VAL A 17 3.68 4.23 25.69
CA VAL A 17 4.37 3.52 24.61
C VAL A 17 3.67 3.76 23.27
N PHE A 18 2.35 3.56 23.20
CA PHE A 18 1.58 3.79 21.97
C PHE A 18 1.66 5.25 21.49
N MET A 19 1.60 6.21 22.42
CA MET A 19 1.75 7.64 22.13
C MET A 19 3.14 7.97 21.57
N GLN A 20 4.20 7.36 22.11
CA GLN A 20 5.57 7.58 21.68
C GLN A 20 5.81 7.08 20.24
N ILE A 21 5.20 5.97 19.86
CA ILE A 21 5.33 5.40 18.51
C ILE A 21 4.50 6.20 17.51
N ALA A 22 3.29 6.62 17.88
CA ALA A 22 2.50 7.55 17.07
C ALA A 22 3.28 8.83 16.76
N MET A 23 3.94 9.40 17.78
CA MET A 23 4.80 10.57 17.65
C MET A 23 5.97 10.31 16.69
N PHE A 24 6.65 9.15 16.82
CA PHE A 24 7.75 8.78 15.93
C PHE A 24 7.29 8.66 14.47
N LEU A 25 6.15 7.99 14.22
CA LEU A 25 5.59 7.87 12.87
C LEU A 25 5.19 9.23 12.30
N ALA A 26 4.60 10.10 13.13
CA ALA A 26 4.26 11.47 12.72
C ALA A 26 5.50 12.26 12.32
N ILE A 27 6.60 12.16 13.08
CA ILE A 27 7.89 12.80 12.75
C ILE A 27 8.44 12.26 11.42
N VAL A 28 8.47 10.94 11.23
CA VAL A 28 8.95 10.32 9.98
C VAL A 28 8.10 10.77 8.78
N THR A 29 6.79 10.97 8.97
CA THR A 29 5.89 11.48 7.92
C THR A 29 6.15 12.97 7.65
N GLY A 30 6.42 13.76 8.68
CA GLY A 30 6.81 15.16 8.52
C GLY A 30 8.11 15.33 7.74
N ILE A 31 9.12 14.50 8.04
CA ILE A 31 10.40 14.48 7.31
C ILE A 31 10.19 14.05 5.85
N GLU A 32 9.36 13.04 5.62
CA GLU A 32 9.02 12.57 4.27
C GLU A 32 8.44 13.68 3.40
N ILE A 33 7.46 14.44 3.91
CA ILE A 33 6.85 15.56 3.19
C ILE A 33 7.88 16.64 2.85
N VAL A 34 8.83 16.91 3.76
CA VAL A 34 9.91 17.87 3.51
C VAL A 34 10.85 17.38 2.41
N ILE A 35 11.17 16.09 2.37
CA ILE A 35 12.04 15.48 1.34
C ILE A 35 11.34 15.46 -0.04
N ILE A 36 10.02 15.23 -0.10
CA ILE A 36 9.23 15.30 -1.34
C ILE A 36 9.34 16.68 -2.01
N PHE A 37 9.54 17.74 -1.21
CA PHE A 37 9.65 19.10 -1.72
C PHE A 37 11.02 19.39 -2.36
N VAL A 38 12.00 18.52 -2.16
CA VAL A 38 13.32 18.60 -2.81
C VAL A 38 13.25 17.87 -4.16
N PRO A 39 13.69 18.50 -5.27
CA PRO A 39 13.67 17.87 -6.59
C PRO A 39 14.75 16.77 -6.67
N VAL A 40 14.39 15.58 -6.20
CA VAL A 40 15.11 14.32 -6.45
C VAL A 40 14.59 13.67 -7.72
N SER A 41 15.22 12.59 -8.20
CA SER A 41 14.74 11.88 -9.38
C SER A 41 13.34 11.31 -9.15
N ASP A 42 12.46 11.42 -10.15
CA ASP A 42 11.04 11.01 -10.07
C ASP A 42 10.91 9.55 -9.60
N PHE A 43 11.77 8.66 -10.10
CA PHE A 43 11.80 7.26 -9.71
C PHE A 43 12.13 7.06 -8.22
N ALA A 44 13.12 7.79 -7.69
CA ALA A 44 13.49 7.69 -6.28
C ALA A 44 12.36 8.21 -5.38
N GLN A 45 11.67 9.27 -5.81
CA GLN A 45 10.53 9.83 -5.07
C GLN A 45 9.39 8.81 -4.94
N TYR A 46 8.96 8.18 -6.03
CA TYR A 46 7.90 7.17 -5.99
C TYR A 46 8.31 5.93 -5.17
N ALA A 47 9.55 5.47 -5.31
CA ALA A 47 10.07 4.33 -4.56
C ALA A 47 10.13 4.62 -3.05
N THR A 48 10.64 5.78 -2.66
CA THR A 48 10.70 6.19 -1.25
C THR A 48 9.31 6.31 -0.64
N LEU A 49 8.35 6.91 -1.35
CA LEU A 49 6.96 7.02 -0.88
C LEU A 49 6.30 5.66 -0.69
N ALA A 50 6.50 4.74 -1.64
CA ALA A 50 5.96 3.38 -1.54
C ALA A 50 6.55 2.62 -0.35
N VAL A 51 7.88 2.70 -0.16
CA VAL A 51 8.57 2.03 0.95
C VAL A 51 8.18 2.67 2.29
N LEU A 52 8.16 3.99 2.40
CA LEU A 52 7.80 4.69 3.63
C LEU A 52 6.34 4.47 4.02
N SER A 53 5.43 4.38 3.06
CA SER A 53 4.03 4.00 3.30
C SER A 53 3.93 2.57 3.85
N LEU A 54 4.61 1.60 3.23
CA LEU A 54 4.62 0.21 3.68
C LEU A 54 5.24 0.07 5.08
N VAL A 55 6.36 0.73 5.34
CA VAL A 55 7.06 0.69 6.63
C VAL A 55 6.21 1.31 7.74
N LYS A 56 5.60 2.47 7.50
CA LYS A 56 4.69 3.10 8.48
C LYS A 56 3.51 2.19 8.78
N PHE A 57 2.91 1.63 7.74
CA PHE A 57 1.78 0.72 7.88
C PHE A 57 2.13 -0.53 8.70
N LEU A 58 3.25 -1.19 8.42
CA LEU A 58 3.73 -2.33 9.21
C LEU A 58 4.09 -1.93 10.65
N ALA A 59 4.70 -0.76 10.84
CA ALA A 59 5.02 -0.24 12.17
C ALA A 59 3.76 0.02 13.00
N VAL A 60 2.70 0.60 12.41
CA VAL A 60 1.39 0.75 13.08
C VAL A 60 0.82 -0.61 13.45
N ILE A 61 0.81 -1.59 12.55
CA ILE A 61 0.20 -2.90 12.84
C ILE A 61 0.96 -3.63 13.95
N PHE A 62 2.30 -3.64 13.91
CA PHE A 62 3.10 -4.35 14.91
C PHE A 62 3.03 -3.72 16.31
N TYR A 63 2.83 -2.40 16.40
CA TYR A 63 2.92 -1.66 17.65
C TYR A 63 1.59 -1.15 18.19
N PHE A 64 0.67 -0.68 17.34
CA PHE A 64 -0.61 -0.10 17.74
C PHE A 64 -1.65 -1.18 18.05
N MET A 65 -1.57 -2.32 17.38
CA MET A 65 -2.09 -3.58 17.88
C MET A 65 -0.97 -4.28 18.65
N HIS A 66 -1.26 -4.82 19.83
CA HIS A 66 -0.30 -5.37 20.79
C HIS A 66 0.28 -6.74 20.34
N LEU A 67 0.80 -6.82 19.11
CA LEU A 67 1.12 -8.04 18.36
C LEU A 67 2.44 -8.72 18.75
N ARG A 68 3.30 -8.04 19.51
CA ARG A 68 4.44 -8.71 20.14
C ARG A 68 3.99 -9.71 21.22
N TRP A 69 2.78 -9.55 21.76
CA TRP A 69 2.23 -10.41 22.81
C TRP A 69 0.97 -11.16 22.40
N ASP A 70 0.17 -10.59 21.50
CA ASP A 70 -0.95 -11.29 20.88
C ASP A 70 -0.43 -12.26 19.82
N ARG A 71 -0.93 -13.48 19.82
CA ARG A 71 -0.32 -14.61 19.09
C ARG A 71 -0.19 -14.27 17.60
N VAL A 72 0.87 -14.77 16.96
CA VAL A 72 1.23 -14.67 15.53
C VAL A 72 0.03 -14.79 14.56
N PHE A 73 -1.07 -15.40 15.00
CA PHE A 73 -2.37 -15.48 14.35
C PHE A 73 -2.94 -14.15 13.82
N CYS A 74 -2.86 -13.05 14.58
CA CYS A 74 -3.34 -11.74 14.10
C CYS A 74 -2.49 -11.21 12.94
N THR A 75 -1.16 -11.41 12.98
CA THR A 75 -0.26 -11.09 11.85
C THR A 75 -0.57 -11.96 10.64
N VAL A 76 -0.87 -13.24 10.85
CA VAL A 76 -1.20 -14.19 9.76
C VAL A 76 -2.50 -13.79 9.07
N LEU A 77 -3.57 -13.47 9.82
CA LEU A 77 -4.83 -13.01 9.24
C LEU A 77 -4.66 -11.71 8.44
N PHE A 78 -3.87 -10.78 8.97
CA PHE A 78 -3.53 -9.54 8.29
C PHE A 78 -2.77 -9.80 6.97
N PHE A 79 -1.79 -10.70 6.99
CA PHE A 79 -1.02 -11.09 5.79
C PHE A 79 -1.88 -11.81 4.75
N ILE A 80 -2.78 -12.70 5.17
CA ILE A 80 -3.75 -13.36 4.28
C ILE A 80 -4.64 -12.31 3.61
N GLY A 81 -5.12 -11.32 4.37
CA GLY A 81 -5.88 -10.19 3.83
C GLY A 81 -5.08 -9.34 2.83
N LEU A 82 -3.80 -9.05 3.13
CA LEU A 82 -2.91 -8.34 2.23
C LEU A 82 -2.68 -9.10 0.92
N ILE A 83 -2.36 -10.40 1.00
CA ILE A 83 -2.17 -11.27 -0.17
C ILE A 83 -3.46 -11.39 -0.98
N LEU A 84 -4.61 -11.60 -0.33
CA LEU A 84 -5.90 -11.68 -1.03
C LEU A 84 -6.27 -10.35 -1.69
N GLY A 85 -6.07 -9.22 -1.01
CA GLY A 85 -6.34 -7.89 -1.56
C GLY A 85 -5.45 -7.57 -2.75
N THR A 86 -4.13 -7.75 -2.60
CA THR A 86 -3.17 -7.54 -3.70
C THR A 86 -3.43 -8.53 -4.84
N GLY A 87 -3.71 -9.80 -4.55
CA GLY A 87 -4.04 -10.80 -5.55
C GLY A 87 -5.31 -10.47 -6.32
N THR A 88 -6.36 -9.99 -5.65
CA THR A 88 -7.61 -9.55 -6.28
C THR A 88 -7.37 -8.33 -7.16
N LEU A 89 -6.58 -7.36 -6.70
CA LEU A 89 -6.20 -6.19 -7.49
C LEU A 89 -5.43 -6.59 -8.75
N LEU A 90 -4.45 -7.49 -8.64
CA LEU A 90 -3.70 -8.00 -9.78
C LEU A 90 -4.58 -8.80 -10.75
N ALA A 91 -5.51 -9.60 -10.22
CA ALA A 91 -6.48 -10.35 -11.04
C ALA A 91 -7.42 -9.41 -11.82
N LEU A 92 -7.92 -8.34 -11.19
CA LEU A 92 -8.73 -7.31 -11.85
C LEU A 92 -7.94 -6.60 -12.95
N VAL A 93 -6.69 -6.22 -12.68
CA VAL A 93 -5.81 -5.59 -13.69
C VAL A 93 -5.53 -6.55 -14.85
N ALA A 94 -5.32 -7.83 -14.58
CA ALA A 94 -5.13 -8.84 -15.63
C ALA A 94 -6.41 -9.04 -16.46
N LEU A 95 -7.57 -9.15 -15.80
CA LEU A 95 -8.86 -9.32 -16.46
C LEU A 95 -9.17 -8.18 -17.44
N PHE A 96 -9.04 -6.92 -16.98
CA PHE A 96 -9.29 -5.75 -17.84
C PHE A 96 -8.25 -5.54 -18.93
N LYS A 97 -7.02 -6.05 -18.74
CA LYS A 97 -6.02 -6.08 -19.81
C LYS A 97 -6.42 -7.04 -20.93
N THR A 98 -6.92 -8.22 -20.58
CA THR A 98 -7.42 -9.20 -21.57
C THR A 98 -8.61 -8.65 -22.35
N ASP A 99 -9.58 -8.03 -21.68
CA ASP A 99 -10.81 -7.52 -22.31
C ASP A 99 -10.55 -6.43 -23.36
N ARG A 100 -9.52 -5.59 -23.17
CA ARG A 100 -9.11 -4.57 -24.16
C ARG A 100 -8.23 -5.12 -25.27
N THR A 101 -7.65 -6.31 -25.09
CA THR A 101 -6.79 -6.91 -26.12
C THR A 101 -7.65 -7.28 -27.32
N GLU A 102 -8.80 -7.92 -27.12
CA GLU A 102 -9.76 -8.37 -28.15
C GLU A 102 -10.39 -7.21 -28.97
N LEU A 103 -10.54 -6.03 -28.37
CA LEU A 103 -11.14 -4.85 -29.04
C LEU A 103 -10.17 -4.09 -29.95
N ASN A 104 -8.86 -4.33 -29.82
CA ASN A 104 -7.84 -3.59 -30.57
C ASN A 104 -7.50 -4.24 -31.93
N LEU A 105 -7.53 -5.57 -32.04
CA LEU A 105 -7.25 -6.25 -33.31
C LEU A 105 -8.35 -6.05 -34.34
N GLU A 106 -9.62 -5.97 -33.95
CA GLU A 106 -10.71 -5.64 -34.89
C GLU A 106 -10.64 -4.18 -35.35
N ALA A 107 -10.28 -3.25 -34.44
CA ALA A 107 -10.11 -1.85 -34.77
C ALA A 107 -8.88 -1.59 -35.67
N GLU A 108 -7.77 -2.29 -35.42
CA GLU A 108 -6.55 -2.22 -36.24
C GLU A 108 -6.76 -2.86 -37.62
N THR A 109 -7.46 -4.01 -37.69
CA THR A 109 -7.76 -4.68 -38.97
C THR A 109 -8.79 -3.90 -39.81
N ALA A 110 -9.81 -3.31 -39.17
CA ALA A 110 -10.79 -2.46 -39.86
C ALA A 110 -10.19 -1.11 -40.33
N ALA A 111 -9.20 -0.57 -39.61
CA ALA A 111 -8.47 0.63 -40.03
C ALA A 111 -7.48 0.37 -41.19
N LEU A 112 -6.99 -0.88 -41.32
CA LEU A 112 -6.06 -1.29 -42.38
C LEU A 112 -6.76 -1.83 -43.64
N ALA A 113 -8.02 -2.27 -43.55
CA ALA A 113 -8.84 -2.72 -44.68
C ALA A 113 -8.95 -1.73 -45.86
N PRO A 114 -9.17 -0.41 -45.67
CA PRO A 114 -9.21 0.54 -46.79
C PRO A 114 -7.85 0.74 -47.47
N GLN A 115 -6.75 0.48 -46.77
CA GLN A 115 -5.39 0.67 -47.28
C GLN A 115 -4.93 -0.51 -48.13
N ALA A 116 -5.33 -1.74 -47.76
CA ALA A 116 -5.02 -2.96 -48.52
C ALA A 116 -5.68 -2.97 -49.91
N ALA A 117 -6.91 -2.44 -50.00
CA ALA A 117 -7.63 -2.34 -51.28
C ALA A 117 -6.99 -1.35 -52.27
N LEU A 118 -6.29 -0.32 -51.80
CA LEU A 118 -5.60 0.66 -52.66
C LEU A 118 -4.26 0.15 -53.21
N VAL A 119 -3.63 -0.83 -52.55
CA VAL A 119 -2.36 -1.43 -52.99
C VAL A 119 -2.60 -2.42 -54.14
N GLU A 120 -3.71 -3.17 -54.13
CA GLU A 120 -4.03 -4.10 -55.23
C GLU A 120 -4.43 -3.42 -56.55
N THR A 121 -4.95 -2.18 -56.54
CA THR A 121 -5.32 -1.48 -57.77
C THR A 121 -4.16 -0.74 -58.45
N THR A 122 -2.96 -0.75 -57.85
CA THR A 122 -1.80 0.03 -58.32
C THR A 122 -0.66 -0.87 -58.85
N GLY A 123 -0.93 -2.17 -59.06
CA GLY A 123 0.01 -3.17 -59.59
C GLY A 123 -0.31 -3.60 -61.01
#